data_AF-A0A920I0B1-F1
#
_entry.id   AF-A0A920I0B1-F1
#
_cell.length_a   1.000
_cell.length_b   1.000
_cell.length_c   1.000
_cell.angle_alpha   90.00
_cell.angle_beta   90.00
_cell.angle_gamma   90.00
#
_symmetry.space_group_name_H-M   'P 1'
#
loop_
_entity.id
_entity.type
_entity.pdbx_description
1 polymer ?
#
loop_
_entity_poly.entity_id
_entity_poly.type
_entity_poly.pdbx_seq_one_letter_code
_entity_poly.pdbx_strand_id
1 'polypeptide(L)'
;MKQRAITFFHITDLHGQLKPVYFRPPSENYGVGNFEGIPPHLVGNEFLKHFNIKPNTPLAYAHTMIDYVNLAKEYGKLGGLDRTSNVIKQIRAERGDNKVLLLDGGDTWQGSYTSLKTQGADMVSAMNLLKPDAMVGHWEFTFGKDRLAELLDEMDYPFLGGNVFDTEWEEPVFEAIKFFERGGVNIAVIGQHFPYTPIANPKYMVEGWSFGIRPEVIQKNINKAKKQGAEVVVLLSHNGFDVDQKLASSLENLDVILTGHTHDAIPEAININNTLLLSSGSHGKYIGRIDLDIKKGKVVDYSSKLIPIFSDVIKPDPEMKELINKLREPYEKECNRVLGKAKTLLYRRGNFNGSWDDVICDAIMSERDTEISLSPGFRWGTTLLPGQDITIDDIYSQTSMNYPEVYKMEMSGKMIKDILEDVCDNIFNPDPFFQQGGDMVRVGGLRYTCSPKNKMGNRINDLELISTAVRLEPNKNYIVGGWGSVNPNVKGPKIFNLLENYISKEESIGPKKQNNVKILGM
;
A
#
# COMPACT_ATOMS: atom_id res chain seq x y z
N MET A 1 26.05 28.62 -18.10
CA MET A 1 24.97 28.34 -17.13
C MET A 1 25.51 27.40 -16.06
N LYS A 2 25.27 27.71 -14.78
CA LYS A 2 25.67 26.86 -13.65
C LYS A 2 24.87 25.55 -13.65
N GLN A 3 25.50 24.45 -13.24
CA GLN A 3 24.81 23.18 -12.93
C GLN A 3 23.91 23.42 -11.71
N ARG A 4 22.63 23.05 -11.83
CA ARG A 4 21.64 23.14 -10.74
C ARG A 4 21.31 21.72 -10.30
N ALA A 5 21.06 21.54 -9.01
CA ALA A 5 20.70 20.24 -8.46
C ALA A 5 19.41 20.38 -7.64
N ILE A 6 18.52 19.41 -7.76
CA ILE A 6 17.29 19.29 -6.98
C ILE A 6 17.19 17.88 -6.40
N THR A 7 16.41 17.74 -5.33
CA THR A 7 16.18 16.48 -4.64
C THR A 7 14.69 16.27 -4.47
N PHE A 8 14.20 15.10 -4.84
CA PHE A 8 12.85 14.63 -4.52
C PHE A 8 12.93 13.62 -3.39
N PHE A 9 12.13 13.84 -2.35
CA PHE A 9 11.76 12.82 -1.40
C PHE A 9 10.39 12.27 -1.72
N HIS A 10 10.24 10.98 -1.53
CA HIS A 10 9.00 10.27 -1.66
C HIS A 10 8.74 9.43 -0.42
N ILE A 11 7.55 9.61 0.14
CA ILE A 11 6.94 8.71 1.12
C ILE A 11 5.58 8.33 0.54
N THR A 12 5.09 7.14 0.86
CA THR A 12 3.81 6.65 0.33
C THR A 12 3.31 5.55 1.23
N ASP A 13 2.02 5.26 1.16
CA ASP A 13 1.40 4.10 1.78
C ASP A 13 1.73 4.06 3.28
N LEU A 14 1.59 5.18 3.99
CA LEU A 14 1.88 5.25 5.42
C LEU A 14 0.89 4.43 6.24
N HIS A 15 -0.34 4.25 5.74
CA HIS A 15 -1.42 3.48 6.37
C HIS A 15 -1.58 3.81 7.85
N GLY A 16 -1.61 5.11 8.18
CA GLY A 16 -1.93 5.58 9.54
C GLY A 16 -0.84 5.31 10.58
N GLN A 17 0.34 4.82 10.17
CA GLN A 17 1.39 4.39 11.09
C GLN A 17 2.25 5.57 11.55
N LEU A 18 1.83 6.20 12.65
CA LEU A 18 2.62 7.25 13.32
C LEU A 18 3.84 6.68 14.05
N LYS A 19 3.75 5.45 14.57
CA LYS A 19 4.80 4.81 15.39
C LYS A 19 5.61 3.78 14.59
N PRO A 20 6.83 3.45 15.04
CA PRO A 20 7.61 2.34 14.47
C PRO A 20 6.86 1.01 14.48
N VAL A 21 7.05 0.22 13.41
CA VAL A 21 6.42 -1.10 13.23
C VAL A 21 7.45 -2.17 12.88
N TYR A 22 7.09 -3.43 13.13
CA TYR A 22 7.67 -4.53 12.38
C TYR A 22 6.84 -4.74 11.11
N PHE A 23 7.52 -4.97 9.99
CA PHE A 23 6.89 -5.29 8.71
C PHE A 23 7.79 -6.21 7.90
N ARG A 24 7.38 -7.47 7.79
CA ARG A 24 8.02 -8.49 6.97
C ARG A 24 7.65 -8.30 5.49
N PRO A 25 8.62 -8.09 4.59
CA PRO A 25 8.41 -8.10 3.14
C PRO A 25 7.81 -9.44 2.65
N PRO A 26 7.20 -9.48 1.46
CA PRO A 26 6.49 -10.67 1.00
C PRO A 26 7.47 -11.79 0.69
N SER A 27 7.05 -13.04 0.92
CA SER A 27 7.80 -14.22 0.45
C SER A 27 7.49 -14.60 -1.00
N GLU A 28 6.40 -14.06 -1.54
CA GLU A 28 5.87 -14.35 -2.86
C GLU A 28 5.39 -13.03 -3.46
N ASN A 29 5.95 -12.67 -4.61
CA ASN A 29 5.49 -11.57 -5.45
C ASN A 29 5.77 -11.94 -6.91
N TYR A 30 4.75 -12.41 -7.60
CA TYR A 30 4.83 -13.06 -8.89
C TYR A 30 4.40 -12.09 -10.00
N GLY A 31 5.31 -11.85 -10.95
CA GLY A 31 5.03 -11.16 -12.19
C GLY A 31 4.57 -12.13 -13.28
N VAL A 32 3.92 -11.60 -14.31
CA VAL A 32 3.51 -12.37 -15.50
C VAL A 32 3.85 -11.62 -16.79
N GLY A 33 3.92 -12.37 -17.89
CA GLY A 33 4.22 -11.80 -19.21
C GLY A 33 5.59 -11.13 -19.21
N ASN A 34 5.64 -9.85 -19.60
CA ASN A 34 6.88 -9.09 -19.69
C ASN A 34 7.45 -8.66 -18.32
N PHE A 35 6.69 -8.86 -17.24
CA PHE A 35 7.08 -8.45 -15.88
C PHE A 35 7.57 -9.63 -15.02
N GLU A 36 7.65 -10.83 -15.60
CA GLU A 36 8.17 -12.01 -14.90
C GLU A 36 9.67 -11.88 -14.62
N GLY A 37 10.07 -12.15 -13.38
CA GLY A 37 11.49 -12.22 -12.99
C GLY A 37 12.23 -10.88 -13.01
N ILE A 38 11.50 -9.76 -12.99
CA ILE A 38 12.07 -8.41 -12.88
C ILE A 38 11.40 -7.63 -11.73
N PRO A 39 12.03 -6.57 -11.21
CA PRO A 39 11.37 -5.69 -10.24
C PRO A 39 9.99 -5.21 -10.73
N PRO A 40 8.98 -5.16 -9.86
CA PRO A 40 9.02 -5.37 -8.40
C PRO A 40 8.85 -6.84 -7.97
N HIS A 41 8.78 -7.77 -8.90
CA HIS A 41 8.45 -9.20 -8.70
C HIS A 41 9.64 -10.06 -8.30
N LEU A 42 10.60 -9.47 -7.59
CA LEU A 42 11.74 -10.16 -7.02
C LEU A 42 11.61 -10.19 -5.50
N VAL A 43 11.81 -11.37 -4.91
CA VAL A 43 11.76 -11.59 -3.46
C VAL A 43 12.95 -12.42 -3.01
N GLY A 44 13.24 -12.41 -1.71
CA GLY A 44 14.25 -13.28 -1.11
C GLY A 44 15.63 -13.19 -1.78
N ASN A 45 16.23 -14.33 -2.08
CA ASN A 45 17.62 -14.40 -2.56
C ASN A 45 17.80 -13.78 -3.95
N GLU A 46 16.80 -13.89 -4.83
CA GLU A 46 16.86 -13.27 -6.16
C GLU A 46 16.82 -11.74 -6.05
N PHE A 47 16.04 -11.19 -5.13
CA PHE A 47 16.07 -9.75 -4.83
C PHE A 47 17.45 -9.31 -4.31
N LEU A 48 17.99 -10.04 -3.33
CA LEU A 48 19.31 -9.74 -2.75
C LEU A 48 20.41 -9.75 -3.83
N LYS A 49 20.38 -10.77 -4.71
CA LYS A 49 21.32 -10.91 -5.81
C LYS A 49 21.17 -9.76 -6.83
N HIS A 50 19.95 -9.44 -7.23
CA HIS A 50 19.68 -8.40 -8.23
C HIS A 50 20.22 -7.03 -7.79
N PHE A 51 19.94 -6.63 -6.54
CA PHE A 51 20.38 -5.34 -5.98
C PHE A 51 21.74 -5.40 -5.27
N ASN A 52 22.49 -6.50 -5.41
CA ASN A 52 23.79 -6.71 -4.78
C ASN A 52 23.79 -6.44 -3.26
N ILE A 53 22.72 -6.85 -2.57
CA ILE A 53 22.56 -6.73 -1.12
C ILE A 53 23.06 -8.01 -0.47
N LYS A 54 23.99 -7.89 0.48
CA LYS A 54 24.50 -9.05 1.23
C LYS A 54 23.44 -9.57 2.22
N PRO A 55 23.21 -10.89 2.32
CA PRO A 55 22.36 -11.49 3.35
C PRO A 55 22.78 -11.10 4.77
N ASN A 56 21.86 -11.19 5.73
CA ASN A 56 22.10 -10.93 7.16
C ASN A 56 22.64 -9.52 7.47
N THR A 57 22.33 -8.54 6.62
CA THR A 57 22.64 -7.12 6.83
C THR A 57 21.38 -6.32 7.14
N PRO A 58 21.49 -5.08 7.67
CA PRO A 58 20.31 -4.23 7.87
C PRO A 58 19.48 -4.03 6.60
N LEU A 59 20.14 -3.89 5.44
CA LEU A 59 19.43 -3.75 4.16
C LEU A 59 18.70 -5.04 3.77
N ALA A 60 19.30 -6.22 3.97
CA ALA A 60 18.60 -7.48 3.74
C ALA A 60 17.37 -7.64 4.64
N TYR A 61 17.47 -7.23 5.91
CA TYR A 61 16.36 -7.21 6.86
C TYR A 61 15.22 -6.28 6.43
N ALA A 62 15.55 -5.06 6.01
CA ALA A 62 14.53 -4.09 5.62
C ALA A 62 13.71 -4.57 4.40
N HIS A 63 14.41 -5.15 3.41
CA HIS A 63 13.87 -5.45 2.08
C HIS A 63 13.41 -6.90 1.86
N THR A 64 13.83 -7.88 2.67
CA THR A 64 13.47 -9.30 2.44
C THR A 64 12.94 -10.01 3.67
N MET A 65 12.31 -11.15 3.44
CA MET A 65 11.82 -12.06 4.49
C MET A 65 12.88 -13.05 5.02
N ILE A 66 14.09 -13.04 4.46
CA ILE A 66 15.13 -14.01 4.81
C ILE A 66 15.60 -13.75 6.24
N ASP A 67 15.56 -14.78 7.07
CA ASP A 67 15.94 -14.73 8.49
C ASP A 67 15.24 -13.64 9.31
N TYR A 68 14.03 -13.24 8.87
CA TYR A 68 13.37 -12.03 9.37
C TYR A 68 13.22 -11.98 10.90
N VAL A 69 12.89 -13.11 11.56
CA VAL A 69 12.68 -13.14 13.01
C VAL A 69 13.96 -12.80 13.78
N ASN A 70 15.10 -13.33 13.35
CA ASN A 70 16.37 -13.08 14.04
C ASN A 70 16.84 -11.65 13.76
N LEU A 71 16.79 -11.22 12.50
CA LEU A 71 17.19 -9.86 12.12
C LEU A 71 16.26 -8.79 12.71
N ALA A 72 14.97 -9.06 12.89
CA ALA A 72 14.05 -8.15 13.57
C ALA A 72 14.36 -7.98 15.06
N LYS A 73 14.87 -9.03 15.73
CA LYS A 73 15.35 -8.95 17.12
C LYS A 73 16.66 -8.19 17.22
N GLU A 74 17.50 -8.26 16.19
CA GLU A 74 18.80 -7.58 16.13
C GLU A 74 18.66 -6.09 15.77
N TYR A 75 17.89 -5.77 14.73
CA TYR A 75 17.81 -4.42 14.15
C TYR A 75 16.56 -3.63 14.56
N GLY A 76 15.64 -4.25 15.29
CA GLY A 76 14.48 -3.57 15.84
C GLY A 76 13.46 -3.13 14.80
N LYS A 77 12.63 -2.16 15.16
CA LYS A 77 11.50 -1.70 14.33
C LYS A 77 11.96 -0.76 13.22
N LEU A 78 11.10 -0.61 12.22
CA LEU A 78 11.27 0.31 11.11
C LEU A 78 10.18 1.41 11.13
N GLY A 79 10.49 2.55 10.52
CA GLY A 79 9.57 3.68 10.37
C GLY A 79 9.40 4.51 11.66
N GLY A 80 8.18 5.00 11.86
CA GLY A 80 7.86 6.03 12.84
C GLY A 80 8.06 7.43 12.28
N LEU A 81 6.97 8.20 12.23
CA LEU A 81 6.93 9.48 11.51
C LEU A 81 7.85 10.53 12.16
N ASP A 82 8.11 10.44 13.46
CA ASP A 82 9.10 11.25 14.16
C ASP A 82 10.55 10.94 13.74
N ARG A 83 10.88 9.69 13.40
CA ARG A 83 12.20 9.33 12.86
C ARG A 83 12.32 9.76 11.39
N THR A 84 11.26 9.54 10.62
CA THR A 84 11.15 10.01 9.23
C THR A 84 11.32 11.54 9.16
N SER A 85 10.64 12.29 10.02
CA SER A 85 10.79 13.76 10.14
C SER A 85 12.23 14.16 10.43
N ASN A 86 12.91 13.46 11.35
CA ASN A 86 14.31 13.74 11.68
C ASN A 86 15.24 13.60 10.47
N VAL A 87 15.13 12.48 9.74
CA VAL A 87 15.94 12.23 8.54
C VAL A 87 15.66 13.26 7.46
N ILE A 88 14.40 13.61 7.22
CA ILE A 88 14.02 14.64 6.24
C ILE A 88 14.62 16.00 6.62
N LYS A 89 14.50 16.41 7.89
CA LYS A 89 15.06 17.67 8.41
C LYS A 89 16.59 17.70 8.26
N GLN A 90 17.29 16.60 8.56
CA GLN A 90 18.75 16.51 8.38
C GLN A 90 19.15 16.69 6.92
N ILE A 91 18.52 15.96 5.99
CA ILE A 91 18.90 16.06 4.58
C ILE A 91 18.51 17.41 3.98
N ARG A 92 17.36 18.00 4.38
CA ARG A 92 16.99 19.39 4.02
C ARG A 92 18.06 20.38 4.47
N ALA A 93 18.61 20.21 5.69
CA ALA A 93 19.70 21.05 6.19
C ALA A 93 21.00 20.89 5.39
N GLU A 94 21.35 19.66 4.97
CA GLU A 94 22.54 19.39 4.16
C GLU A 94 22.43 19.90 2.71
N ARG A 95 21.26 19.72 2.08
CA ARG A 95 21.05 20.05 0.65
C ARG A 95 20.67 21.52 0.44
N GLY A 96 20.02 22.10 1.43
CA GLY A 96 19.29 23.36 1.34
C GLY A 96 17.81 23.10 1.10
N ASP A 97 16.97 23.59 2.00
CA ASP A 97 15.51 23.38 1.99
C ASP A 97 14.86 23.79 0.66
N ASN A 98 15.34 24.89 0.07
CA ASN A 98 14.87 25.39 -1.22
C ASN A 98 15.25 24.52 -2.44
N LYS A 99 15.91 23.37 -2.26
CA LYS A 99 16.25 22.41 -3.32
C LYS A 99 15.54 21.06 -3.18
N VAL A 100 14.74 20.90 -2.13
CA VAL A 100 14.06 19.64 -1.82
C VAL A 100 12.57 19.81 -2.06
N LEU A 101 11.93 18.80 -2.67
CA LEU A 101 10.49 18.59 -2.58
C LEU A 101 10.23 17.28 -1.85
N LEU A 102 9.30 17.27 -0.91
CA LEU A 102 8.75 16.06 -0.30
C LEU A 102 7.39 15.78 -0.92
N LEU A 103 7.20 14.60 -1.49
CA LEU A 103 5.97 14.21 -2.16
C LEU A 103 5.37 12.99 -1.45
N ASP A 104 4.09 13.08 -1.09
CA ASP A 104 3.34 11.98 -0.49
C ASP A 104 2.55 11.22 -1.57
N GLY A 105 2.91 9.97 -1.78
CA GLY A 105 2.31 9.09 -2.76
C GLY A 105 0.88 8.68 -2.44
N GLY A 106 0.29 9.03 -1.29
CA GLY A 106 -1.08 8.67 -0.91
C GLY A 106 -1.17 7.42 -0.04
N ASP A 107 -2.37 6.99 0.33
CA ASP A 107 -2.63 5.93 1.32
C ASP A 107 -2.03 6.24 2.70
N THR A 108 -2.28 7.46 3.16
CA THR A 108 -1.72 8.04 4.36
C THR A 108 -2.72 8.06 5.51
N TRP A 109 -4.00 8.33 5.26
CA TRP A 109 -4.95 8.74 6.31
C TRP A 109 -5.68 7.61 7.04
N GLN A 110 -5.65 6.39 6.55
CA GLN A 110 -6.36 5.20 7.06
C GLN A 110 -5.38 4.16 7.61
N GLY A 111 -5.86 3.14 8.32
CA GLY A 111 -5.07 1.92 8.56
C GLY A 111 -4.48 1.78 9.97
N SER A 112 -4.84 2.66 10.90
CA SER A 112 -4.49 2.52 12.33
C SER A 112 -5.67 2.83 13.24
N TYR A 113 -5.55 2.44 14.52
CA TYR A 113 -6.61 2.69 15.51
C TYR A 113 -6.92 4.18 15.63
N THR A 114 -5.88 5.02 15.78
CA THR A 114 -6.06 6.45 16.00
C THR A 114 -6.67 7.13 14.79
N SER A 115 -6.18 6.79 13.59
CA SER A 115 -6.72 7.28 12.34
C SER A 115 -8.21 6.96 12.18
N LEU A 116 -8.64 5.73 12.52
CA LEU A 116 -10.05 5.37 12.48
C LEU A 116 -10.88 6.18 13.49
N LYS A 117 -10.35 6.43 14.70
CA LYS A 117 -11.06 7.20 15.74
C LYS A 117 -11.15 8.69 15.43
N THR A 118 -10.13 9.25 14.80
CA THR A 118 -10.08 10.67 14.41
C THR A 118 -10.59 10.92 12.99
N GLN A 119 -11.03 9.86 12.29
CA GLN A 119 -11.42 9.91 10.88
C GLN A 119 -10.36 10.65 10.03
N GLY A 120 -9.11 10.19 10.10
CA GLY A 120 -7.97 10.71 9.33
C GLY A 120 -7.30 11.98 9.85
N ALA A 121 -7.91 12.71 10.79
CA ALA A 121 -7.38 14.01 11.24
C ALA A 121 -6.02 13.94 11.96
N ASP A 122 -5.70 12.81 12.61
CA ASP A 122 -4.39 12.61 13.24
C ASP A 122 -3.27 12.62 12.19
N MET A 123 -3.48 11.93 11.06
CA MET A 123 -2.53 11.88 9.96
C MET A 123 -2.44 13.21 9.23
N VAL A 124 -3.55 13.91 8.97
CA VAL A 124 -3.49 15.27 8.39
C VAL A 124 -2.67 16.21 9.28
N SER A 125 -2.93 16.21 10.58
CA SER A 125 -2.17 17.03 11.54
C SER A 125 -0.67 16.69 11.53
N ALA A 126 -0.33 15.40 11.52
CA ALA A 126 1.06 14.97 11.52
C ALA A 126 1.77 15.26 10.20
N MET A 127 1.08 15.14 9.06
CA MET A 127 1.64 15.41 7.74
C MET A 127 1.79 16.90 7.48
N ASN A 128 0.87 17.76 7.95
CA ASN A 128 1.07 19.22 7.94
C ASN A 128 2.36 19.62 8.66
N LEU A 129 2.68 18.97 9.79
CA LEU A 129 3.96 19.20 10.47
C LEU A 129 5.17 18.67 9.68
N LEU A 130 5.02 17.55 8.96
CA LEU A 130 6.07 16.98 8.11
C LEU A 130 6.36 17.84 6.86
N LYS A 131 5.34 18.57 6.39
CA LYS A 131 5.37 19.50 5.25
C LYS A 131 5.73 18.81 3.92
N PRO A 132 4.90 17.88 3.42
CA PRO A 132 4.95 17.51 2.02
C PRO A 132 4.54 18.71 1.15
N ASP A 133 5.06 18.77 -0.07
CA ASP A 133 4.80 19.80 -1.07
C ASP A 133 3.57 19.47 -1.92
N ALA A 134 3.17 18.20 -2.01
CA ALA A 134 1.94 17.73 -2.63
C ALA A 134 1.64 16.28 -2.20
N MET A 135 0.38 15.87 -2.31
CA MET A 135 -0.01 14.47 -2.19
C MET A 135 -1.00 14.01 -3.27
N VAL A 136 -1.10 12.70 -3.45
CA VAL A 136 -2.21 12.03 -4.17
C VAL A 136 -2.97 11.11 -3.21
N GLY A 137 -3.83 10.22 -3.69
CA GLY A 137 -4.67 9.44 -2.80
C GLY A 137 -5.42 8.28 -3.44
N HIS A 138 -5.97 7.44 -2.56
CA HIS A 138 -6.72 6.24 -2.86
C HIS A 138 -7.63 5.87 -1.68
N TRP A 139 -7.07 5.41 -0.57
CA TRP A 139 -7.87 5.10 0.61
C TRP A 139 -8.44 6.35 1.31
N GLU A 140 -7.88 7.53 1.03
CA GLU A 140 -8.45 8.84 1.41
C GLU A 140 -9.91 8.98 0.95
N PHE A 141 -10.25 8.43 -0.21
CA PHE A 141 -11.62 8.49 -0.74
C PHE A 141 -12.62 7.63 0.05
N THR A 142 -12.15 6.70 0.89
CA THR A 142 -13.02 5.84 1.70
C THR A 142 -13.63 6.56 2.91
N PHE A 143 -13.23 7.80 3.19
CA PHE A 143 -13.91 8.66 4.16
C PHE A 143 -15.22 9.26 3.61
N GLY A 144 -15.45 9.15 2.30
CA GLY A 144 -16.57 9.81 1.61
C GLY A 144 -16.28 11.27 1.30
N LYS A 145 -16.97 11.82 0.29
CA LYS A 145 -16.71 13.17 -0.25
C LYS A 145 -16.74 14.28 0.81
N ASP A 146 -17.70 14.24 1.74
CA ASP A 146 -17.87 15.30 2.73
C ASP A 146 -16.67 15.35 3.69
N ARG A 147 -16.30 14.20 4.26
CA ARG A 147 -15.15 14.11 5.17
C ARG A 147 -13.82 14.35 4.43
N LEU A 148 -13.71 13.90 3.18
CA LEU A 148 -12.57 14.23 2.33
C LEU A 148 -12.43 15.75 2.18
N ALA A 149 -13.51 16.46 1.84
CA ALA A 149 -13.48 17.93 1.70
C ALA A 149 -13.05 18.64 2.99
N GLU A 150 -13.59 18.22 4.15
CA GLU A 150 -13.17 18.76 5.45
C GLU A 150 -11.66 18.58 5.70
N LEU A 151 -11.13 17.40 5.42
CA LEU A 151 -9.70 17.11 5.61
C LEU A 151 -8.83 17.91 4.62
N LEU A 152 -9.28 18.09 3.39
CA LEU A 152 -8.58 18.90 2.39
C LEU A 152 -8.51 20.39 2.81
N ASP A 153 -9.55 20.92 3.45
CA ASP A 153 -9.57 22.28 3.98
C ASP A 153 -8.60 22.47 5.17
N GLU A 154 -8.28 21.39 5.89
CA GLU A 154 -7.31 21.37 6.99
C GLU A 154 -5.85 21.17 6.52
N MET A 155 -5.61 20.84 5.25
CA MET A 155 -4.27 20.56 4.72
C MET A 155 -3.50 21.81 4.28
N ASP A 156 -2.19 21.82 4.56
CA ASP A 156 -1.28 22.91 4.20
C ASP A 156 -0.64 22.76 2.79
N TYR A 157 -1.03 21.74 2.05
CA TYR A 157 -0.42 21.35 0.76
C TYR A 157 -1.46 20.75 -0.20
N PRO A 158 -1.25 20.85 -1.52
CA PRO A 158 -2.25 20.44 -2.50
C PRO A 158 -2.43 18.92 -2.60
N PHE A 159 -3.69 18.51 -2.74
CA PHE A 159 -4.11 17.17 -3.15
C PHE A 159 -4.34 17.15 -4.66
N LEU A 160 -3.44 16.50 -5.41
CA LEU A 160 -3.37 16.58 -6.86
C LEU A 160 -4.00 15.36 -7.54
N GLY A 161 -4.82 15.58 -8.56
CA GLY A 161 -5.61 14.50 -9.19
C GLY A 161 -6.00 14.79 -10.63
N GLY A 162 -5.13 14.47 -11.58
CA GLY A 162 -5.38 14.71 -13.00
C GLY A 162 -6.36 13.74 -13.67
N ASN A 163 -6.78 12.68 -12.99
CA ASN A 163 -7.57 11.60 -13.57
C ASN A 163 -8.99 11.45 -13.05
N VAL A 164 -9.43 12.35 -12.17
CA VAL A 164 -10.77 12.34 -11.59
C VAL A 164 -11.64 13.38 -12.26
N PHE A 165 -12.75 12.92 -12.81
CA PHE A 165 -13.70 13.76 -13.53
C PHE A 165 -15.09 13.53 -12.97
N ASP A 166 -15.89 14.58 -12.86
CA ASP A 166 -17.30 14.42 -12.55
C ASP A 166 -18.03 13.69 -13.70
N THR A 167 -19.08 12.95 -13.38
CA THR A 167 -19.80 12.12 -14.36
C THR A 167 -20.92 12.85 -15.11
N GLU A 168 -21.19 14.12 -14.80
CA GLU A 168 -22.27 14.90 -15.42
C GLU A 168 -21.74 15.80 -16.55
N TRP A 169 -20.63 16.50 -16.30
CA TRP A 169 -20.04 17.50 -17.20
C TRP A 169 -18.66 17.13 -17.73
N GLU A 170 -18.07 16.03 -17.24
CA GLU A 170 -16.70 15.60 -17.56
C GLU A 170 -15.65 16.68 -17.26
N GLU A 171 -15.83 17.41 -16.16
CA GLU A 171 -14.90 18.42 -15.67
C GLU A 171 -13.92 17.81 -14.64
N PRO A 172 -12.65 18.29 -14.60
CA PRO A 172 -11.70 17.86 -13.57
C PRO A 172 -12.20 18.19 -12.16
N VAL A 173 -12.16 17.20 -11.27
CA VAL A 173 -12.55 17.38 -9.85
C VAL A 173 -11.42 18.02 -9.03
N PHE A 174 -10.18 17.69 -9.33
CA PHE A 174 -9.00 18.16 -8.58
C PHE A 174 -8.02 18.92 -9.47
N GLU A 175 -7.15 19.73 -8.84
CA GLU A 175 -6.01 20.34 -9.54
C GLU A 175 -5.07 19.24 -10.05
N ALA A 176 -4.78 19.23 -11.35
CA ALA A 176 -3.96 18.18 -11.94
C ALA A 176 -2.45 18.41 -11.80
N ILE A 177 -2.01 19.67 -11.79
CA ILE A 177 -0.60 20.05 -11.91
C ILE A 177 -0.27 21.17 -10.92
N LYS A 178 0.79 21.00 -10.14
CA LYS A 178 1.39 22.09 -9.36
C LYS A 178 2.79 22.40 -9.88
N PHE A 179 3.10 23.69 -10.06
CA PHE A 179 4.43 24.15 -10.42
C PHE A 179 5.20 24.61 -9.20
N PHE A 180 6.48 24.24 -9.13
CA PHE A 180 7.41 24.63 -8.08
C PHE A 180 8.68 25.20 -8.70
N GLU A 181 9.24 26.20 -8.03
CA GLU A 181 10.62 26.61 -8.26
C GLU A 181 11.48 26.16 -7.07
N ARG A 182 12.49 25.33 -7.34
CA ARG A 182 13.44 24.85 -6.33
C ARG A 182 14.84 24.85 -6.91
N GLY A 183 15.82 25.39 -6.17
CA GLY A 183 17.19 25.52 -6.64
C GLY A 183 17.34 26.28 -7.97
N GLY A 184 16.37 27.14 -8.29
CA GLY A 184 16.26 27.84 -9.58
C GLY A 184 15.90 26.92 -10.76
N VAL A 185 15.28 25.76 -10.52
CA VAL A 185 14.72 24.84 -11.52
C VAL A 185 13.20 24.90 -11.47
N ASN A 186 12.57 25.02 -12.63
CA ASN A 186 11.11 24.95 -12.76
C ASN A 186 10.66 23.49 -12.85
N ILE A 187 9.84 23.06 -11.92
CA ILE A 187 9.37 21.68 -11.77
C ILE A 187 7.85 21.67 -11.88
N ALA A 188 7.30 20.73 -12.63
CA ALA A 188 5.87 20.44 -12.61
C ALA A 188 5.64 19.07 -11.97
N VAL A 189 4.79 19.03 -10.94
CA VAL A 189 4.29 17.79 -10.35
C VAL A 189 2.87 17.58 -10.84
N ILE A 190 2.64 16.45 -11.50
CA ILE A 190 1.33 16.00 -11.99
C ILE A 190 0.84 14.92 -11.03
N GLY A 191 -0.35 15.10 -10.46
CA GLY A 191 -0.95 14.12 -9.55
C GLY A 191 -1.82 13.10 -10.27
N GLN A 192 -1.79 11.86 -9.79
CA GLN A 192 -2.58 10.75 -10.30
C GLN A 192 -3.09 9.90 -9.12
N HIS A 193 -4.39 9.97 -8.87
CA HIS A 193 -5.07 9.13 -7.87
C HIS A 193 -5.22 7.69 -8.36
N PHE A 194 -5.51 6.76 -7.45
CA PHE A 194 -5.74 5.37 -7.84
C PHE A 194 -6.92 5.24 -8.82
N PRO A 195 -6.68 4.69 -10.02
CA PRO A 195 -7.64 4.75 -11.12
C PRO A 195 -8.86 3.86 -10.94
N TYR A 196 -8.83 2.91 -10.00
CA TYR A 196 -9.89 1.92 -9.81
C TYR A 196 -10.68 2.09 -8.51
N THR A 197 -10.56 3.24 -7.84
CA THR A 197 -11.24 3.55 -6.57
C THR A 197 -12.74 3.17 -6.55
N PRO A 198 -13.56 3.46 -7.59
CA PRO A 198 -14.99 3.12 -7.57
C PRO A 198 -15.33 1.63 -7.67
N ILE A 199 -14.35 0.77 -8.01
CA ILE A 199 -14.54 -0.69 -8.09
C ILE A 199 -13.78 -1.43 -6.99
N ALA A 200 -12.66 -0.88 -6.50
CA ALA A 200 -11.88 -1.44 -5.40
C ALA A 200 -12.43 -1.06 -4.02
N ASN A 201 -13.13 0.07 -3.92
CA ASN A 201 -13.77 0.56 -2.70
C ASN A 201 -15.28 0.78 -2.96
N PRO A 202 -16.10 0.98 -1.91
CA PRO A 202 -17.52 1.19 -2.08
C PRO A 202 -17.83 2.44 -2.92
N LYS A 203 -18.39 2.23 -4.12
CA LYS A 203 -18.66 3.29 -5.11
C LYS A 203 -19.47 4.47 -4.56
N TYR A 204 -20.36 4.22 -3.61
CA TYR A 204 -21.20 5.27 -3.01
C TYR A 204 -20.41 6.33 -2.23
N MET A 205 -19.15 6.04 -1.84
CA MET A 205 -18.28 7.00 -1.16
C MET A 205 -17.76 8.10 -2.10
N VAL A 206 -17.74 7.84 -3.41
CA VAL A 206 -17.27 8.74 -4.46
C VAL A 206 -18.31 8.89 -5.57
N GLU A 207 -19.60 8.81 -5.22
CA GLU A 207 -20.68 8.90 -6.20
C GLU A 207 -20.60 10.21 -7.01
N GLY A 208 -20.81 10.09 -8.33
CA GLY A 208 -20.69 11.21 -9.27
C GLY A 208 -19.27 11.47 -9.77
N TRP A 209 -18.26 10.70 -9.34
CA TRP A 209 -16.89 10.80 -9.84
C TRP A 209 -16.46 9.57 -10.62
N SER A 210 -15.68 9.80 -11.67
CA SER A 210 -15.04 8.78 -12.49
C SER A 210 -13.52 8.84 -12.32
N PHE A 211 -12.90 7.67 -12.25
CA PHE A 211 -11.46 7.48 -12.10
C PHE A 211 -10.97 6.64 -13.27
N GLY A 212 -9.70 6.79 -13.65
CA GLY A 212 -9.11 5.97 -14.71
C GLY A 212 -7.63 6.26 -14.91
N ILE A 213 -6.93 5.41 -15.65
CA ILE A 213 -5.50 5.62 -15.92
C ILE A 213 -5.31 6.86 -16.82
N ARG A 214 -6.14 6.99 -17.87
CA ARG A 214 -6.20 8.13 -18.80
C ARG A 214 -4.81 8.59 -19.31
N PRO A 215 -4.01 7.72 -19.97
CA PRO A 215 -2.67 8.08 -20.46
C PRO A 215 -2.66 9.34 -21.33
N GLU A 216 -3.71 9.56 -22.12
CA GLU A 216 -3.90 10.74 -22.96
C GLU A 216 -4.02 12.04 -22.15
N VAL A 217 -4.69 11.99 -20.99
CA VAL A 217 -4.80 13.14 -20.08
C VAL A 217 -3.46 13.40 -19.40
N ILE A 218 -2.74 12.35 -18.99
CA ILE A 218 -1.39 12.46 -18.44
C ILE A 218 -0.46 13.13 -19.48
N GLN A 219 -0.44 12.65 -20.73
CA GLN A 219 0.39 13.24 -21.78
C GLN A 219 0.01 14.70 -22.08
N LYS A 220 -1.29 15.03 -22.08
CA LYS A 220 -1.76 16.42 -22.23
C LYS A 220 -1.23 17.32 -21.11
N ASN A 221 -1.22 16.84 -19.87
CA ASN A 221 -0.69 17.57 -18.72
C ASN A 221 0.84 17.72 -18.79
N ILE A 222 1.58 16.69 -19.22
CA ILE A 222 3.03 16.77 -19.47
C ILE A 222 3.33 17.84 -20.53
N ASN A 223 2.60 17.82 -21.65
CA ASN A 223 2.77 18.78 -22.73
C ASN A 223 2.46 20.21 -22.27
N LYS A 224 1.40 20.39 -21.47
CA LYS A 224 1.05 21.68 -20.84
C LYS A 224 2.18 22.17 -19.94
N ALA A 225 2.73 21.29 -19.10
CA ALA A 225 3.83 21.62 -18.19
C ALA A 225 5.09 22.07 -18.94
N LYS A 226 5.53 21.31 -19.96
CA LYS A 226 6.68 21.70 -20.79
C LYS A 226 6.44 23.02 -21.54
N LYS A 227 5.23 23.25 -22.08
CA LYS A 227 4.86 24.52 -22.73
C LYS A 227 4.93 25.72 -21.77
N GLN A 228 4.66 25.50 -20.49
CA GLN A 228 4.76 26.52 -19.43
C GLN A 228 6.17 26.64 -18.84
N GLY A 229 7.17 25.98 -19.43
CA GLY A 229 8.58 26.15 -19.06
C GLY A 229 9.06 25.23 -17.95
N ALA A 230 8.35 24.14 -17.64
CA ALA A 230 8.85 23.11 -16.74
C ALA A 230 10.10 22.45 -17.34
N GLU A 231 11.19 22.46 -16.59
CA GLU A 231 12.45 21.81 -16.95
C GLU A 231 12.44 20.34 -16.53
N VAL A 232 11.79 20.05 -15.39
CA VAL A 232 11.57 18.69 -14.85
C VAL A 232 10.07 18.45 -14.70
N VAL A 233 9.58 17.31 -15.16
CA VAL A 233 8.20 16.86 -15.00
C VAL A 233 8.17 15.58 -14.17
N VAL A 234 7.41 15.61 -13.08
CA VAL A 234 7.23 14.49 -12.15
C VAL A 234 5.78 14.04 -12.19
N LEU A 235 5.56 12.74 -12.31
CA LEU A 235 4.26 12.12 -12.06
C LEU A 235 4.28 11.55 -10.63
N LEU A 236 3.49 12.13 -9.73
CA LEU A 236 3.21 11.58 -8.41
C LEU A 236 2.00 10.65 -8.56
N SER A 237 2.21 9.35 -8.43
CA SER A 237 1.28 8.33 -8.89
C SER A 237 0.89 7.36 -7.80
N HIS A 238 -0.41 7.08 -7.74
CA HIS A 238 -0.97 5.95 -6.98
C HIS A 238 -1.57 4.89 -7.92
N ASN A 239 -1.11 4.78 -9.18
CA ASN A 239 -1.60 3.74 -10.10
C ASN A 239 -1.14 2.33 -9.69
N GLY A 240 0.08 2.23 -9.15
CA GLY A 240 0.77 0.97 -8.89
C GLY A 240 1.91 0.70 -9.88
N PHE A 241 2.92 -0.01 -9.41
CA PHE A 241 4.23 -0.11 -10.06
C PHE A 241 4.17 -0.59 -11.52
N ASP A 242 3.47 -1.68 -11.83
CA ASP A 242 3.44 -2.25 -13.19
C ASP A 242 2.68 -1.35 -14.19
N VAL A 243 1.61 -0.70 -13.74
CA VAL A 243 0.90 0.32 -14.53
C VAL A 243 1.85 1.46 -14.87
N ASP A 244 2.61 1.93 -13.88
CA ASP A 244 3.55 3.02 -14.05
C ASP A 244 4.80 2.63 -14.87
N GLN A 245 5.24 1.36 -14.81
CA GLN A 245 6.24 0.82 -15.74
C GLN A 245 5.74 0.91 -17.19
N LYS A 246 4.49 0.49 -17.43
CA LYS A 246 3.88 0.60 -18.76
C LYS A 246 3.73 2.06 -19.19
N LEU A 247 3.29 2.96 -18.30
CA LEU A 247 3.19 4.39 -18.60
C LEU A 247 4.56 4.99 -18.95
N ALA A 248 5.60 4.72 -18.17
CA ALA A 248 6.96 5.19 -18.44
C ALA A 248 7.49 4.77 -19.83
N SER A 249 7.07 3.60 -20.31
CA SER A 249 7.44 3.12 -21.66
C SER A 249 6.72 3.86 -22.79
N SER A 250 5.58 4.50 -22.51
CA SER A 250 4.66 5.05 -23.52
C SER A 250 4.54 6.58 -23.51
N LEU A 251 4.84 7.23 -22.38
CA LEU A 251 4.76 8.68 -22.22
C LEU A 251 6.07 9.35 -22.65
N GLU A 252 5.96 10.54 -23.22
CA GLU A 252 7.10 11.35 -23.65
C GLU A 252 7.29 12.56 -22.74
N ASN A 253 8.54 13.00 -22.58
CA ASN A 253 8.93 14.20 -21.82
C ASN A 253 8.58 14.15 -20.32
N LEU A 254 8.52 12.93 -19.76
CA LEU A 254 8.42 12.67 -18.34
C LEU A 254 9.81 12.35 -17.78
N ASP A 255 10.18 12.95 -16.65
CA ASP A 255 11.52 12.80 -16.09
C ASP A 255 11.50 11.80 -14.90
N VAL A 256 10.47 11.85 -14.06
CA VAL A 256 10.35 11.00 -12.86
C VAL A 256 8.90 10.54 -12.67
N ILE A 257 8.73 9.28 -12.27
CA ILE A 257 7.52 8.74 -11.66
C ILE A 257 7.85 8.30 -10.22
N LEU A 258 7.08 8.83 -9.28
CA LEU A 258 7.08 8.39 -7.89
C LEU A 258 5.79 7.61 -7.64
N THR A 259 5.91 6.29 -7.46
CA THR A 259 4.77 5.36 -7.47
C THR A 259 4.48 4.77 -6.09
N GLY A 260 3.21 4.81 -5.69
CA GLY A 260 2.66 4.19 -4.48
C GLY A 260 1.83 2.92 -4.78
N HIS A 261 0.83 2.66 -3.94
CA HIS A 261 -0.21 1.61 -4.05
C HIS A 261 0.27 0.18 -3.88
N THR A 262 1.29 -0.21 -4.65
CA THR A 262 1.73 -1.59 -4.67
C THR A 262 2.65 -1.95 -3.51
N HIS A 263 3.14 -0.96 -2.74
CA HIS A 263 4.01 -1.08 -1.57
C HIS A 263 5.44 -1.59 -1.85
N ASP A 264 5.93 -1.42 -3.08
CA ASP A 264 7.21 -1.99 -3.48
C ASP A 264 8.39 -1.18 -2.95
N ALA A 265 9.32 -1.86 -2.29
CA ALA A 265 10.52 -1.23 -1.71
C ALA A 265 11.72 -1.50 -2.62
N ILE A 266 11.84 -0.75 -3.71
CA ILE A 266 12.94 -0.89 -4.67
C ILE A 266 14.15 -0.05 -4.21
N PRO A 267 15.35 -0.63 -4.01
CA PRO A 267 16.50 0.07 -3.42
C PRO A 267 17.00 1.28 -4.23
N GLU A 268 16.77 1.26 -5.55
CA GLU A 268 17.15 2.31 -6.50
C GLU A 268 16.08 2.47 -7.60
N ALA A 269 16.02 3.64 -8.22
CA ALA A 269 15.06 3.95 -9.28
C ALA A 269 15.38 3.17 -10.56
N ILE A 270 14.36 2.67 -11.25
CA ILE A 270 14.47 2.00 -12.53
C ILE A 270 14.37 3.05 -13.64
N ASN A 271 15.28 3.03 -14.61
CA ASN A 271 15.22 3.93 -15.75
C ASN A 271 14.53 3.23 -16.95
N ILE A 272 13.39 3.78 -17.38
CA ILE A 272 12.62 3.32 -18.54
C ILE A 272 12.48 4.50 -19.49
N ASN A 273 13.07 4.42 -20.69
CA ASN A 273 13.00 5.47 -21.72
C ASN A 273 13.37 6.90 -21.22
N ASN A 274 14.36 7.01 -20.33
CA ASN A 274 14.79 8.24 -19.64
C ASN A 274 13.83 8.76 -18.55
N THR A 275 12.80 7.99 -18.19
CA THR A 275 11.97 8.24 -17.02
C THR A 275 12.48 7.41 -15.85
N LEU A 276 12.73 8.04 -14.72
CA LEU A 276 13.08 7.35 -13.47
C LEU A 276 11.82 6.94 -12.72
N LEU A 277 11.63 5.65 -12.48
CA LEU A 277 10.53 5.11 -11.68
C LEU A 277 11.04 4.66 -10.31
N LEU A 278 10.49 5.22 -9.23
CA LEU A 278 10.83 4.84 -7.86
C LEU A 278 9.58 4.61 -7.02
N SER A 279 9.57 3.52 -6.25
CA SER A 279 8.60 3.29 -5.18
C SER A 279 9.31 3.24 -3.83
N SER A 280 8.63 3.73 -2.79
CA SER A 280 9.23 3.90 -1.46
C SER A 280 8.75 2.90 -0.41
N GLY A 281 8.12 1.80 -0.85
CA GLY A 281 7.58 0.81 0.07
C GLY A 281 6.30 1.32 0.73
N SER A 282 6.22 1.21 2.07
CA SER A 282 5.02 1.56 2.85
C SER A 282 5.35 1.72 4.35
N HIS A 283 4.36 2.08 5.15
CA HIS A 283 4.34 2.20 6.61
C HIS A 283 5.44 3.13 7.17
N GLY A 284 5.88 4.09 6.37
CA GLY A 284 6.96 5.02 6.71
C GLY A 284 8.32 4.35 6.90
N LYS A 285 8.49 3.10 6.46
CA LYS A 285 9.74 2.34 6.61
C LYS A 285 10.91 2.95 5.84
N TYR A 286 10.62 3.73 4.80
CA TYR A 286 11.63 4.30 3.94
C TYR A 286 11.30 5.73 3.52
N ILE A 287 12.34 6.46 3.14
CA ILE A 287 12.26 7.66 2.32
C ILE A 287 12.90 7.34 0.97
N GLY A 288 12.13 7.41 -0.11
CA GLY A 288 12.69 7.41 -1.46
C GLY A 288 13.38 8.73 -1.72
N ARG A 289 14.57 8.69 -2.32
CA ARG A 289 15.34 9.88 -2.69
C ARG A 289 15.79 9.79 -4.14
N ILE A 290 15.52 10.84 -4.90
CA ILE A 290 16.09 11.05 -6.24
C ILE A 290 16.79 12.41 -6.24
N ASP A 291 18.08 12.43 -6.53
CA ASP A 291 18.83 13.66 -6.79
C ASP A 291 19.02 13.80 -8.30
N LEU A 292 18.65 14.95 -8.86
CA LEU A 292 18.82 15.25 -10.28
C LEU A 292 19.80 16.41 -10.47
N ASP A 293 20.67 16.28 -11.47
CA ASP A 293 21.49 17.37 -11.97
C ASP A 293 20.94 17.90 -13.30
N ILE A 294 20.75 19.23 -13.35
CA ILE A 294 20.12 19.92 -14.46
C ILE A 294 21.11 20.87 -15.13
N LYS A 295 21.24 20.76 -16.45
CA LYS A 295 22.05 21.63 -17.30
C LYS A 295 21.30 22.00 -18.57
N LYS A 296 21.20 23.30 -18.86
CA LYS A 296 20.45 23.84 -20.01
C LYS A 296 18.99 23.33 -20.06
N GLY A 297 18.34 23.28 -18.90
CA GLY A 297 16.94 22.87 -18.75
C GLY A 297 16.64 21.40 -19.03
N LYS A 298 17.65 20.53 -18.94
CA LYS A 298 17.49 19.07 -19.05
C LYS A 298 18.21 18.36 -17.91
N VAL A 299 17.66 17.25 -17.47
CA VAL A 299 18.35 16.29 -16.60
C VAL A 299 19.54 15.72 -17.36
N VAL A 300 20.72 15.79 -16.77
CA VAL A 300 21.97 15.28 -17.37
C VAL A 300 22.65 14.19 -16.54
N ASP A 301 22.30 14.08 -15.26
CA ASP A 301 22.74 13.02 -14.37
C ASP A 301 21.74 12.85 -13.22
N TYR A 302 21.76 11.68 -12.58
CA TYR A 302 20.92 11.38 -11.43
C TYR A 302 21.58 10.41 -10.46
N SER A 303 21.14 10.44 -9.22
CA SER A 303 21.34 9.34 -8.28
C SER A 303 20.03 9.06 -7.54
N SER A 304 19.82 7.82 -7.14
CA SER A 304 18.63 7.44 -6.37
C SER A 304 18.98 6.49 -5.25
N LYS A 305 18.18 6.51 -4.19
CA LYS A 305 18.35 5.64 -3.04
C LYS A 305 17.04 5.49 -2.30
N LEU A 306 16.76 4.29 -1.81
CA LEU A 306 15.78 4.07 -0.77
C LEU A 306 16.47 4.09 0.60
N ILE A 307 16.08 5.02 1.48
CA ILE A 307 16.68 5.20 2.80
C ILE A 307 15.81 4.51 3.84
N PRO A 308 16.22 3.38 4.43
CA PRO A 308 15.43 2.72 5.47
C PRO A 308 15.50 3.48 6.79
N ILE A 309 14.37 3.56 7.47
CA ILE A 309 14.19 4.24 8.74
C ILE A 309 14.32 3.21 9.87
N PHE A 310 15.55 2.93 10.32
CA PHE A 310 15.82 2.07 11.48
C PHE A 310 15.53 2.80 12.78
N SER A 311 14.37 2.52 13.38
CA SER A 311 13.79 3.35 14.44
C SER A 311 14.58 3.35 15.74
N ASP A 312 15.34 2.28 15.98
CA ASP A 312 16.12 2.07 17.21
C ASP A 312 17.45 2.85 17.20
N VAL A 313 17.94 3.25 16.02
CA VAL A 313 19.20 4.01 15.86
C VAL A 313 18.99 5.45 15.39
N ILE A 314 17.84 5.74 14.78
CA ILE A 314 17.48 7.11 14.37
C ILE A 314 16.80 7.82 15.55
N LYS A 315 17.34 8.99 15.92
CA LYS A 315 16.73 9.82 16.95
C LYS A 315 15.39 10.37 16.46
N PRO A 316 14.33 10.35 17.29
CA PRO A 316 13.07 10.99 16.92
C PRO A 316 13.22 12.51 16.85
N ASP A 317 12.55 13.14 15.91
CA ASP A 317 12.32 14.59 15.89
C ASP A 317 11.45 15.00 17.10
N PRO A 318 11.94 15.87 18.00
CA PRO A 318 11.23 16.21 19.23
C PRO A 318 9.83 16.79 18.99
N GLU A 319 9.68 17.64 17.98
CA GLU A 319 8.43 18.32 17.65
C GLU A 319 7.36 17.33 17.14
N MET A 320 7.75 16.49 16.18
CA MET A 320 6.87 15.43 15.67
C MET A 320 6.52 14.42 16.76
N LYS A 321 7.48 14.05 17.61
CA LYS A 321 7.23 13.14 18.73
C LYS A 321 6.20 13.71 19.72
N GLU A 322 6.31 14.98 20.05
CA GLU A 322 5.36 15.66 20.93
C GLU A 322 3.95 15.69 20.31
N LEU A 323 3.84 16.01 19.02
CA LEU A 323 2.57 15.98 18.31
C LEU A 323 1.96 14.57 18.30
N ILE A 324 2.74 13.53 17.97
CA ILE A 324 2.27 12.14 17.98
C ILE A 324 1.77 11.74 19.38
N ASN A 325 2.50 12.10 20.43
CA ASN A 325 2.07 11.81 21.80
C ASN A 325 0.72 12.48 22.10
N LYS A 326 0.54 13.74 21.74
CA LYS A 326 -0.72 14.48 21.94
C LYS A 326 -1.89 13.87 21.16
N LEU A 327 -1.68 13.54 19.88
CA LEU A 327 -2.71 12.94 19.03
C LEU A 327 -3.19 11.58 19.58
N ARG A 328 -2.26 10.83 20.18
CA ARG A 328 -2.54 9.48 20.67
C ARG A 328 -2.93 9.41 22.14
N GLU A 329 -2.66 10.44 22.94
CA GLU A 329 -2.93 10.49 24.39
C GLU A 329 -4.35 9.99 24.75
N PRO A 330 -5.43 10.39 24.05
CA PRO A 330 -6.78 9.92 24.39
C PRO A 330 -6.99 8.41 24.17
N TYR A 331 -6.14 7.77 23.36
CA TYR A 331 -6.28 6.40 22.90
C TYR A 331 -5.18 5.47 23.44
N GLU A 332 -4.11 5.98 24.05
CA GLU A 332 -2.94 5.19 24.45
C GLU A 332 -3.30 4.00 25.34
N LYS A 333 -4.20 4.18 26.33
CA LYS A 333 -4.62 3.07 27.19
C LYS A 333 -5.23 1.92 26.38
N GLU A 334 -6.06 2.26 25.39
CA GLU A 334 -6.79 1.28 24.60
C GLU A 334 -5.90 0.65 23.53
N CYS A 335 -5.09 1.44 22.81
CA CYS A 335 -4.10 0.94 21.86
C CYS A 335 -3.16 -0.10 22.47
N ASN A 336 -2.74 0.09 23.74
CA ASN A 336 -1.82 -0.82 24.43
C ASN A 336 -2.50 -1.97 25.17
N ARG A 337 -3.84 -2.12 25.09
CA ARG A 337 -4.53 -3.24 25.73
C ARG A 337 -4.17 -4.55 25.04
N VAL A 338 -3.56 -5.46 25.80
CA VAL A 338 -3.14 -6.79 25.35
C VAL A 338 -4.33 -7.74 25.34
N LEU A 339 -4.47 -8.50 24.26
CA LEU A 339 -5.57 -9.46 24.04
C LEU A 339 -5.09 -10.91 24.05
N GLY A 340 -3.83 -11.15 23.73
CA GLY A 340 -3.20 -12.47 23.68
C GLY A 340 -1.75 -12.36 23.24
N LYS A 341 -1.11 -13.47 22.91
CA LYS A 341 0.27 -13.49 22.37
C LYS A 341 0.34 -14.14 21.00
N ALA A 342 1.21 -13.67 20.14
CA ALA A 342 1.49 -14.29 18.85
C ALA A 342 2.27 -15.60 19.07
N LYS A 343 1.66 -16.75 18.74
CA LYS A 343 2.27 -18.08 18.84
C LYS A 343 3.41 -18.26 17.84
N THR A 344 3.22 -17.72 16.64
CA THR A 344 4.14 -17.78 15.50
C THR A 344 4.38 -16.37 14.95
N LEU A 345 5.21 -16.24 13.93
CA LEU A 345 5.31 -14.99 13.17
C LEU A 345 3.96 -14.73 12.49
N LEU A 346 3.36 -13.57 12.76
CA LEU A 346 2.12 -13.12 12.13
C LEU A 346 2.44 -11.98 11.16
N TYR A 347 2.17 -12.18 9.87
CA TYR A 347 2.47 -11.20 8.81
C TYR A 347 1.36 -11.16 7.75
N ARG A 348 1.28 -10.04 7.03
CA ARG A 348 0.25 -9.78 6.02
C ARG A 348 0.68 -10.06 4.57
N ARG A 349 1.79 -9.47 4.12
CA ARG A 349 2.10 -9.34 2.68
C ARG A 349 2.49 -10.68 2.01
N GLY A 350 1.94 -10.91 0.81
CA GLY A 350 2.21 -12.02 -0.09
C GLY A 350 1.05 -12.18 -1.09
N ASN A 351 1.30 -12.61 -2.33
CA ASN A 351 0.21 -12.65 -3.34
C ASN A 351 -0.94 -13.57 -2.97
N PHE A 352 -0.70 -14.66 -2.23
CA PHE A 352 -1.74 -15.63 -1.90
C PHE A 352 -2.13 -15.63 -0.43
N ASN A 353 -1.18 -15.45 0.49
CA ASN A 353 -1.49 -15.55 1.90
C ASN A 353 -0.46 -14.88 2.82
N GLY A 354 -0.91 -14.61 4.05
CA GLY A 354 -0.09 -14.28 5.21
C GLY A 354 -0.67 -14.93 6.47
N SER A 355 0.17 -15.21 7.47
CA SER A 355 -0.32 -15.86 8.70
C SER A 355 -1.28 -15.00 9.52
N TRP A 356 -1.31 -13.67 9.32
CA TRP A 356 -2.37 -12.82 9.86
C TRP A 356 -3.71 -13.06 9.17
N ASP A 357 -3.70 -13.25 7.85
CA ASP A 357 -4.91 -13.57 7.08
C ASP A 357 -5.52 -14.90 7.51
N ASP A 358 -4.70 -15.91 7.78
CA ASP A 358 -5.17 -17.18 8.32
C ASP A 358 -5.90 -17.00 9.66
N VAL A 359 -5.34 -16.19 10.57
CA VAL A 359 -5.97 -15.88 11.87
C VAL A 359 -7.31 -15.14 11.67
N ILE A 360 -7.36 -14.18 10.74
CA ILE A 360 -8.60 -13.45 10.40
C ILE A 360 -9.65 -14.40 9.83
N CYS A 361 -9.24 -15.28 8.91
CA CYS A 361 -10.10 -16.28 8.30
C CYS A 361 -10.63 -17.28 9.34
N ASP A 362 -9.79 -17.75 10.25
CA ASP A 362 -10.15 -18.62 11.37
C ASP A 362 -11.16 -17.93 12.30
N ALA A 363 -10.95 -16.65 12.61
CA ALA A 363 -11.85 -15.85 13.42
C ALA A 363 -13.22 -15.70 12.77
N ILE A 364 -13.28 -15.37 11.47
CA ILE A 364 -14.55 -15.25 10.73
C ILE A 364 -15.31 -16.57 10.78
N MET A 365 -14.65 -17.70 10.47
CA MET A 365 -15.30 -19.01 10.50
C MET A 365 -15.86 -19.37 11.87
N SER A 366 -15.06 -19.13 12.93
CA SER A 366 -15.43 -19.44 14.31
C SER A 366 -16.57 -18.56 14.83
N GLU A 367 -16.47 -17.24 14.67
CA GLU A 367 -17.41 -16.29 15.26
C GLU A 367 -18.68 -16.10 14.41
N ARG A 368 -18.66 -16.49 13.14
CA ARG A 368 -19.81 -16.39 12.23
C ARG A 368 -20.41 -17.74 11.87
N ASP A 369 -19.82 -18.85 12.29
CA ASP A 369 -20.28 -20.22 11.97
C ASP A 369 -20.41 -20.40 10.45
N THR A 370 -19.27 -20.33 9.75
CA THR A 370 -19.19 -20.45 8.28
C THR A 370 -18.31 -21.61 7.86
N GLU A 371 -18.59 -22.17 6.68
CA GLU A 371 -17.81 -23.26 6.08
C GLU A 371 -16.55 -22.73 5.41
N ILE A 372 -16.64 -21.53 4.83
CA ILE A 372 -15.57 -20.84 4.13
C ILE A 372 -15.51 -19.41 4.65
N SER A 373 -14.30 -18.84 4.72
CA SER A 373 -14.10 -17.41 4.95
C SER A 373 -13.28 -16.77 3.84
N LEU A 374 -13.58 -15.51 3.53
CA LEU A 374 -12.90 -14.69 2.53
C LEU A 374 -12.38 -13.41 3.21
N SER A 375 -11.07 -13.21 3.20
CA SER A 375 -10.39 -11.99 3.67
C SER A 375 -9.80 -11.23 2.48
N PRO A 376 -10.01 -9.92 2.37
CA PRO A 376 -9.59 -9.13 1.23
C PRO A 376 -8.08 -9.03 1.12
N GLY A 377 -7.66 -8.78 -0.11
CA GLY A 377 -6.30 -8.96 -0.56
C GLY A 377 -5.27 -7.90 -0.15
N PHE A 378 -5.45 -7.25 1.01
CA PHE A 378 -4.74 -6.00 1.30
C PHE A 378 -3.26 -6.16 1.61
N ARG A 379 -2.47 -5.20 1.13
CA ARG A 379 -1.02 -5.10 1.29
C ARG A 379 -0.59 -4.34 2.55
N TRP A 380 -1.51 -3.61 3.18
CA TRP A 380 -1.30 -2.90 4.44
C TRP A 380 -1.56 -3.80 5.64
N GLY A 381 -0.84 -3.54 6.73
CA GLY A 381 -0.83 -4.35 7.94
C GLY A 381 0.58 -4.51 8.49
N THR A 382 0.69 -4.74 9.80
CA THR A 382 1.96 -4.90 10.50
C THR A 382 2.33 -6.37 10.71
N THR A 383 3.54 -6.61 11.21
CA THR A 383 4.04 -7.94 11.58
C THR A 383 4.21 -8.06 13.10
N LEU A 384 3.88 -9.23 13.66
CA LEU A 384 4.19 -9.58 15.05
C LEU A 384 5.16 -10.75 15.12
N LEU A 385 6.18 -10.62 15.98
CA LEU A 385 7.14 -11.68 16.22
C LEU A 385 6.57 -12.78 17.13
N PRO A 386 7.06 -14.03 17.05
CA PRO A 386 6.68 -15.07 18.00
C PRO A 386 6.91 -14.63 19.46
N GLY A 387 5.90 -14.83 20.30
CA GLY A 387 5.87 -14.47 21.72
C GLY A 387 5.48 -13.02 22.02
N GLN A 388 5.36 -12.17 21.01
CA GLN A 388 4.96 -10.77 21.18
C GLN A 388 3.48 -10.67 21.60
N ASP A 389 3.17 -9.70 22.45
CA ASP A 389 1.78 -9.38 22.79
C ASP A 389 1.03 -8.90 21.54
N ILE A 390 -0.21 -9.36 21.41
CA ILE A 390 -1.17 -8.85 20.42
C ILE A 390 -1.98 -7.78 21.12
N THR A 391 -1.85 -6.55 20.66
CA THR A 391 -2.60 -5.41 21.20
C THR A 391 -3.79 -5.04 20.32
N ILE A 392 -4.66 -4.16 20.83
CA ILE A 392 -5.71 -3.53 20.03
C ILE A 392 -5.13 -2.79 18.83
N ASP A 393 -4.03 -2.05 18.99
CA ASP A 393 -3.44 -1.32 17.86
C ASP A 393 -2.97 -2.28 16.74
N ASP A 394 -2.50 -3.48 17.11
CA ASP A 394 -2.12 -4.52 16.14
C ASP A 394 -3.31 -5.05 15.35
N ILE A 395 -4.44 -5.35 16.01
CA ILE A 395 -5.68 -5.77 15.33
C ILE A 395 -6.16 -4.70 14.36
N TYR A 396 -6.19 -3.45 14.83
CA TYR A 396 -6.65 -2.33 14.02
C TYR A 396 -5.69 -2.07 12.85
N SER A 397 -4.39 -2.29 13.02
CA SER A 397 -3.44 -2.19 11.91
C SER A 397 -3.70 -3.21 10.80
N GLN A 398 -4.38 -4.33 11.10
CA GLN A 398 -4.79 -5.31 10.08
C GLN A 398 -6.19 -5.04 9.49
N THR A 399 -7.03 -4.25 10.15
CA THR A 399 -8.49 -4.24 9.88
C THR A 399 -9.19 -2.88 9.92
N SER A 400 -8.46 -1.77 10.13
CA SER A 400 -9.04 -0.43 10.23
C SER A 400 -9.50 0.12 8.89
N MET A 401 -10.82 0.13 8.69
CA MET A 401 -11.47 0.71 7.51
C MET A 401 -12.89 1.20 7.84
N ASN A 402 -13.46 2.00 6.92
CA ASN A 402 -14.76 2.65 7.08
C ASN A 402 -15.97 1.78 6.67
N TYR A 403 -15.74 0.57 6.16
CA TYR A 403 -16.76 -0.42 5.79
C TYR A 403 -16.40 -1.84 6.31
N PRO A 404 -16.21 -2.00 7.63
CA PRO A 404 -15.57 -3.18 8.23
C PRO A 404 -16.52 -4.36 8.49
N GLU A 405 -17.77 -4.31 8.04
CA GLU A 405 -18.78 -5.31 8.38
C GLU A 405 -18.45 -6.72 7.85
N VAL A 406 -18.60 -7.72 8.72
CA VAL A 406 -18.41 -9.14 8.39
C VAL A 406 -19.73 -9.76 7.97
N TYR A 407 -19.92 -9.92 6.65
CA TYR A 407 -21.09 -10.57 6.09
C TYR A 407 -21.08 -12.09 6.32
N LYS A 408 -22.27 -12.69 6.28
CA LYS A 408 -22.50 -14.14 6.23
C LYS A 408 -23.59 -14.39 5.20
N MET A 409 -23.31 -15.17 4.17
CA MET A 409 -24.28 -15.46 3.11
C MET A 409 -24.03 -16.83 2.47
N GLU A 410 -25.04 -17.32 1.76
CA GLU A 410 -24.87 -18.48 0.88
C GLU A 410 -24.21 -18.08 -0.43
N MET A 411 -23.22 -18.86 -0.87
CA MET A 411 -22.61 -18.75 -2.19
C MET A 411 -22.56 -20.13 -2.85
N SER A 412 -22.91 -20.21 -4.13
CA SER A 412 -22.75 -21.46 -4.88
C SER A 412 -21.26 -21.79 -5.10
N GLY A 413 -20.92 -23.06 -5.26
CA GLY A 413 -19.55 -23.47 -5.60
C GLY A 413 -19.04 -22.79 -6.88
N LYS A 414 -19.94 -22.53 -7.85
CA LYS A 414 -19.63 -21.76 -9.05
C LYS A 414 -19.29 -20.31 -8.71
N MET A 415 -20.10 -19.63 -7.89
CA MET A 415 -19.86 -18.24 -7.51
C MET A 415 -18.52 -18.08 -6.79
N ILE A 416 -18.17 -19.00 -5.88
CA ILE A 416 -16.87 -19.00 -5.21
C ILE A 416 -15.73 -19.12 -6.23
N LYS A 417 -15.84 -20.06 -7.18
CA LYS A 417 -14.85 -20.20 -8.26
C LYS A 417 -14.74 -18.93 -9.09
N ASP A 418 -15.86 -18.35 -9.51
CA ASP A 418 -15.89 -17.16 -10.36
C ASP A 418 -15.21 -15.97 -9.66
N ILE A 419 -15.45 -15.76 -8.36
CA ILE A 419 -14.77 -14.72 -7.56
C ILE A 419 -13.26 -14.93 -7.55
N LEU A 420 -12.80 -16.16 -7.30
CA LEU A 420 -11.36 -16.46 -7.30
C LEU A 420 -10.73 -16.30 -8.68
N GLU A 421 -11.43 -16.68 -9.75
CA GLU A 421 -10.97 -16.50 -11.13
C GLU A 421 -10.88 -15.02 -11.51
N ASP A 422 -11.86 -14.20 -11.13
CA ASP A 422 -11.90 -12.77 -11.42
C ASP A 422 -10.77 -12.03 -10.72
N VAL A 423 -10.57 -12.28 -9.43
CA VAL A 423 -9.44 -11.71 -8.66
C VAL A 423 -8.11 -12.19 -9.23
N CYS A 424 -7.99 -13.47 -9.59
CA CYS A 424 -6.79 -14.01 -10.21
C CYS A 424 -6.53 -13.39 -11.60
N ASP A 425 -7.57 -13.15 -12.39
CA ASP A 425 -7.47 -12.48 -13.69
C ASP A 425 -6.92 -11.07 -13.56
N ASN A 426 -7.47 -10.33 -12.60
CA ASN A 426 -7.02 -8.98 -12.29
C ASN A 426 -5.54 -8.92 -11.91
N ILE A 427 -5.09 -9.76 -10.98
CA ILE A 427 -3.71 -9.68 -10.44
C ILE A 427 -2.70 -10.13 -11.49
N PHE A 428 -2.99 -11.24 -12.18
CA PHE A 428 -2.07 -11.85 -13.13
C PHE A 428 -2.47 -11.58 -14.57
N ASN A 429 -3.07 -10.41 -14.83
CA ASN A 429 -3.33 -9.99 -16.20
C ASN A 429 -2.00 -9.65 -16.89
N PRO A 430 -1.68 -10.21 -18.08
CA PRO A 430 -0.44 -9.90 -18.79
C PRO A 430 -0.33 -8.42 -19.20
N ASP A 431 -1.45 -7.70 -19.28
CA ASP A 431 -1.46 -6.26 -19.50
C ASP A 431 -1.69 -5.53 -18.16
N PRO A 432 -0.69 -4.76 -17.67
CA PRO A 432 -0.78 -3.98 -16.45
C PRO A 432 -1.97 -3.03 -16.36
N PHE A 433 -2.51 -2.53 -17.48
CA PHE A 433 -3.68 -1.62 -17.46
C PHE A 433 -4.99 -2.33 -17.05
N PHE A 434 -4.97 -3.65 -16.88
CA PHE A 434 -6.06 -4.41 -16.28
C PHE A 434 -5.73 -4.90 -14.86
N GLN A 435 -4.53 -4.61 -14.35
CA GLN A 435 -4.16 -4.92 -12.98
C GLN A 435 -4.60 -3.79 -12.05
N GLN A 436 -5.22 -4.16 -10.92
CA GLN A 436 -5.63 -3.20 -9.89
C GLN A 436 -4.63 -3.13 -8.73
N GLY A 437 -3.49 -3.83 -8.79
CA GLY A 437 -2.43 -3.75 -7.78
C GLY A 437 -2.72 -4.40 -6.41
N GLY A 438 -3.73 -5.27 -6.32
CA GLY A 438 -4.03 -6.08 -5.14
C GLY A 438 -3.30 -7.43 -5.09
N ASP A 439 -3.57 -8.20 -4.04
CA ASP A 439 -3.21 -9.63 -3.92
C ASP A 439 -4.48 -10.51 -3.89
N MET A 440 -4.35 -11.83 -3.99
CA MET A 440 -5.50 -12.74 -4.04
C MET A 440 -6.35 -12.66 -2.78
N VAL A 441 -7.66 -12.84 -2.90
CA VAL A 441 -8.50 -13.03 -1.71
C VAL A 441 -7.98 -14.21 -0.90
N ARG A 442 -7.82 -14.01 0.41
CA ARG A 442 -7.34 -15.05 1.31
C ARG A 442 -8.51 -15.88 1.76
N VAL A 443 -8.32 -17.19 1.79
CA VAL A 443 -9.41 -18.14 2.00
C VAL A 443 -9.18 -18.96 3.26
N GLY A 444 -10.21 -19.11 4.08
CA GLY A 444 -10.31 -20.10 5.15
C GLY A 444 -11.30 -21.20 4.80
N GLY A 445 -11.07 -22.42 5.30
CA GLY A 445 -11.97 -23.56 5.08
C GLY A 445 -11.94 -24.17 3.67
N LEU A 446 -11.21 -23.56 2.74
CA LEU A 446 -11.12 -23.95 1.34
C LEU A 446 -9.67 -24.19 0.93
N ARG A 447 -9.41 -25.26 0.17
CA ARG A 447 -8.17 -25.51 -0.54
C ARG A 447 -8.39 -25.41 -2.05
N TYR A 448 -7.43 -24.87 -2.81
CA TYR A 448 -7.49 -24.85 -4.27
C TYR A 448 -6.11 -24.87 -4.94
N THR A 449 -6.10 -25.18 -6.24
CA THR A 449 -4.94 -25.06 -7.12
C THR A 449 -5.05 -23.77 -7.93
N CYS A 450 -3.98 -22.99 -8.01
CA CYS A 450 -3.88 -21.79 -8.85
C CYS A 450 -2.79 -21.96 -9.92
N SER A 451 -3.12 -21.65 -11.17
CA SER A 451 -2.21 -21.61 -12.31
C SER A 451 -2.21 -20.19 -12.90
N PRO A 452 -1.43 -19.24 -12.34
CA PRO A 452 -1.52 -17.82 -12.70
C PRO A 452 -1.34 -17.50 -14.19
N LYS A 453 -0.54 -18.30 -14.90
CA LYS A 453 -0.25 -18.13 -16.33
C LYS A 453 -1.34 -18.67 -17.28
N ASN A 454 -2.38 -19.32 -16.75
CA ASN A 454 -3.49 -19.80 -17.58
C ASN A 454 -4.45 -18.65 -17.95
N LYS A 455 -5.28 -18.88 -18.97
CA LYS A 455 -6.36 -17.94 -19.33
C LYS A 455 -7.44 -17.90 -18.25
N MET A 456 -8.10 -16.75 -18.11
CA MET A 456 -9.27 -16.56 -17.24
C MET A 456 -10.26 -17.74 -17.35
N GLY A 457 -10.78 -18.19 -16.21
CA GLY A 457 -11.71 -19.33 -16.11
C GLY A 457 -11.02 -20.70 -15.98
N ASN A 458 -9.70 -20.74 -16.18
CA ASN A 458 -8.86 -21.93 -16.03
C ASN A 458 -7.68 -21.72 -15.08
N ARG A 459 -7.65 -20.61 -14.32
CA ARG A 459 -6.59 -20.33 -13.34
C ARG A 459 -6.85 -21.06 -12.03
N ILE A 460 -8.11 -21.26 -11.64
CA ILE A 460 -8.52 -21.84 -10.36
C ILE A 460 -9.13 -23.22 -10.57
N ASN A 461 -8.55 -24.23 -9.91
CA ASN A 461 -8.98 -25.62 -10.02
C ASN A 461 -8.97 -26.31 -8.65
N ASP A 462 -9.54 -27.52 -8.59
CA ASP A 462 -9.51 -28.40 -7.41
C ASP A 462 -9.99 -27.73 -6.10
N LEU A 463 -11.07 -26.94 -6.17
CA LEU A 463 -11.67 -26.31 -4.99
C LEU A 463 -12.24 -27.39 -4.06
N GLU A 464 -11.73 -27.49 -2.84
CA GLU A 464 -12.02 -28.56 -1.87
C GLU A 464 -12.29 -27.97 -0.47
N LEU A 465 -13.38 -28.38 0.17
CA LEU A 465 -13.62 -28.05 1.58
C LEU A 465 -12.63 -28.79 2.46
N ILE A 466 -11.91 -28.05 3.29
CA ILE A 466 -10.88 -28.61 4.18
C ILE A 466 -11.50 -29.50 5.26
N SER A 467 -12.72 -29.21 5.71
CA SER A 467 -13.40 -29.96 6.78
C SER A 467 -13.78 -31.38 6.36
N THR A 468 -14.10 -31.59 5.10
CA THR A 468 -14.64 -32.86 4.57
C THR A 468 -13.75 -33.50 3.52
N ALA A 469 -12.74 -32.79 2.99
CA ALA A 469 -11.96 -33.17 1.81
C ALA A 469 -12.83 -33.45 0.57
N VAL A 470 -14.01 -32.81 0.48
CA VAL A 470 -14.93 -32.94 -0.65
C VAL A 470 -14.79 -31.73 -1.56
N ARG A 471 -14.75 -31.97 -2.88
CA ARG A 471 -14.71 -30.91 -3.90
C ARG A 471 -16.00 -30.10 -3.90
N LEU A 472 -15.88 -28.80 -4.15
CA LEU A 472 -17.05 -27.95 -4.30
C LEU A 472 -17.85 -28.37 -5.54
N GLU A 473 -19.11 -28.71 -5.33
CA GLU A 473 -20.09 -28.86 -6.41
C GLU A 473 -20.57 -27.48 -6.90
N PRO A 474 -20.59 -27.21 -8.22
CA PRO A 474 -20.90 -25.88 -8.75
C PRO A 474 -22.26 -25.32 -8.33
N ASN A 475 -23.28 -26.17 -8.23
CA ASN A 475 -24.66 -25.77 -7.94
C ASN A 475 -25.05 -25.91 -6.46
N LYS A 476 -24.13 -26.41 -5.61
CA LYS A 476 -24.36 -26.51 -4.17
C LYS A 476 -23.99 -25.18 -3.51
N ASN A 477 -24.80 -24.74 -2.54
CA ASN A 477 -24.53 -23.57 -1.73
C ASN A 477 -23.68 -23.92 -0.51
N TYR A 478 -22.79 -23.01 -0.16
CA TYR A 478 -21.93 -23.06 1.03
C TYR A 478 -22.12 -21.78 1.84
N ILE A 479 -22.02 -21.89 3.15
CA ILE A 479 -22.07 -20.74 4.05
C ILE A 479 -20.71 -20.05 4.05
N VAL A 480 -20.67 -18.85 3.49
CA VAL A 480 -19.44 -18.05 3.34
C VAL A 480 -19.52 -16.79 4.22
N GLY A 481 -18.44 -16.54 4.97
CA GLY A 481 -18.23 -15.29 5.69
C GLY A 481 -17.13 -14.46 5.04
N GLY A 482 -17.22 -13.14 5.10
CA GLY A 482 -16.14 -12.28 4.63
C GLY A 482 -16.32 -10.84 5.05
N TRP A 483 -15.34 -9.99 4.74
CA TRP A 483 -15.33 -8.58 5.15
C TRP A 483 -14.74 -7.67 4.07
N GLY A 484 -14.88 -6.36 4.27
CA GLY A 484 -14.43 -5.36 3.28
C GLY A 484 -15.28 -5.36 2.00
N SER A 485 -16.59 -5.62 2.13
CA SER A 485 -17.49 -5.63 0.98
C SER A 485 -17.73 -4.22 0.45
N VAL A 486 -17.64 -4.06 -0.87
CA VAL A 486 -17.92 -2.79 -1.57
C VAL A 486 -19.41 -2.49 -1.75
N ASN A 487 -20.28 -3.45 -1.39
CA ASN A 487 -21.73 -3.27 -1.48
C ASN A 487 -22.25 -2.39 -0.33
N PRO A 488 -23.29 -1.59 -0.56
CA PRO A 488 -23.92 -0.81 0.49
C PRO A 488 -24.70 -1.72 1.47
N ASN A 489 -24.98 -1.19 2.66
CA ASN A 489 -25.89 -1.79 3.65
C ASN A 489 -25.52 -3.18 4.16
N VAL A 490 -24.25 -3.57 4.06
CA VAL A 490 -23.75 -4.84 4.61
C VAL A 490 -24.01 -4.89 6.12
N LYS A 491 -24.45 -6.05 6.61
CA LYS A 491 -24.78 -6.27 8.02
C LYS A 491 -23.83 -7.30 8.62
N GLY A 492 -23.47 -7.10 9.88
CA GLY A 492 -22.61 -8.00 10.63
C GLY A 492 -21.83 -7.25 11.71
N PRO A 493 -21.10 -7.96 12.58
CA PRO A 493 -20.13 -7.32 13.45
C PRO A 493 -19.01 -6.70 12.61
N LYS A 494 -18.36 -5.66 13.13
CA LYS A 494 -17.15 -5.12 12.52
C LYS A 494 -15.99 -6.10 12.69
N ILE A 495 -15.12 -6.23 11.69
CA ILE A 495 -14.05 -7.23 11.68
C ILE A 495 -13.10 -7.08 12.88
N PHE A 496 -12.75 -5.86 13.29
CA PHE A 496 -11.89 -5.62 14.43
C PHE A 496 -12.52 -6.07 15.76
N ASN A 497 -13.85 -5.87 15.94
CA ASN A 497 -14.56 -6.35 17.12
C ASN A 497 -14.65 -7.89 17.13
N LEU A 498 -14.87 -8.48 15.95
CA LEU A 498 -14.91 -9.93 15.79
C LEU A 498 -13.54 -10.55 16.11
N LEU A 499 -12.46 -9.95 15.59
CA LEU A 499 -11.10 -10.43 15.81
C LEU A 499 -10.67 -10.25 17.26
N GLU A 500 -11.04 -9.14 17.90
CA GLU A 500 -10.82 -8.92 19.33
C GLU A 500 -11.50 -10.02 20.17
N ASN A 501 -12.77 -10.31 19.89
CA ASN A 501 -13.51 -11.35 20.59
C ASN A 501 -12.90 -12.74 20.38
N TYR A 502 -12.45 -13.06 19.17
CA TYR A 502 -11.80 -14.33 18.86
C TYR A 502 -10.48 -14.47 19.63
N ILE A 503 -9.62 -13.45 19.55
CA ILE A 503 -8.29 -13.48 20.16
C ILE A 503 -8.37 -13.54 21.69
N SER A 504 -9.33 -12.84 22.30
CA SER A 504 -9.49 -12.82 23.75
C SER A 504 -9.89 -14.18 24.37
N LYS A 505 -10.24 -15.17 23.55
CA LYS A 505 -10.62 -16.53 24.00
C LYS A 505 -9.43 -17.49 24.14
N GLU A 506 -8.27 -17.14 23.58
CA GLU A 506 -7.08 -17.99 23.58
C GLU A 506 -5.86 -17.20 24.05
N GLU A 507 -5.04 -17.74 24.95
CA GLU A 507 -3.84 -17.02 25.43
C GLU A 507 -2.77 -16.83 24.33
N SER A 508 -2.75 -17.72 23.33
CA SER A 508 -1.71 -17.78 22.31
C SER A 508 -2.32 -18.04 20.93
N ILE A 509 -2.20 -17.07 20.03
CA ILE A 509 -2.83 -17.04 18.71
C ILE A 509 -1.87 -17.40 17.59
N GLY A 510 -2.28 -18.30 16.73
CA GLY A 510 -1.62 -18.58 15.46
C GLY A 510 -2.57 -19.29 14.51
N PRO A 511 -2.19 -19.43 13.23
CA PRO A 511 -3.02 -20.10 12.24
C PRO A 511 -3.29 -21.57 12.63
N LYS A 512 -4.53 -22.04 12.53
CA LYS A 512 -4.89 -23.43 12.86
C LYS A 512 -4.39 -24.45 11.83
N LYS A 513 -4.22 -24.05 10.55
CA LYS A 513 -3.67 -24.87 9.47
C LYS A 513 -2.77 -24.02 8.56
N GLN A 514 -1.79 -24.64 7.93
CA GLN A 514 -0.88 -23.99 6.98
C GLN A 514 -1.16 -24.50 5.56
N ASN A 515 -1.22 -23.58 4.60
CA ASN A 515 -1.28 -23.76 3.14
C ASN A 515 -2.61 -24.26 2.56
N ASN A 516 -3.40 -23.28 2.11
CA ASN A 516 -4.67 -23.48 1.41
C ASN A 516 -4.53 -23.45 -0.12
N VAL A 517 -3.38 -23.02 -0.65
CA VAL A 517 -3.21 -22.80 -2.09
C VAL A 517 -2.00 -23.54 -2.63
N LYS A 518 -2.20 -24.29 -3.72
CA LYS A 518 -1.12 -24.90 -4.50
C LYS A 518 -0.90 -24.10 -5.78
N ILE A 519 0.28 -23.49 -5.94
CA ILE A 519 0.62 -22.71 -7.13
C ILE A 519 1.32 -23.59 -8.17
N LEU A 520 0.92 -23.46 -9.44
CA LEU A 520 1.51 -24.17 -10.57
C LEU A 520 2.11 -23.19 -11.60
N GLY A 521 3.31 -23.50 -12.08
CA GLY A 521 3.92 -22.83 -13.23
C GLY A 521 4.59 -21.47 -12.95
N MET A 522 4.85 -21.15 -11.68
CA MET A 522 5.55 -19.94 -11.24
C MET A 522 6.95 -20.23 -10.71
#